data_AF-A0A3D2GQC3-F1
#
_entry.id   AF-A0A3D2GQC3-F1
#
_cell.length_a   1.000
_cell.length_b   1.000
_cell.length_c   1.000
_cell.angle_alpha   90.00
_cell.angle_beta   90.00
_cell.angle_gamma   90.00
#
_symmetry.space_group_name_H-M   'P 1'
#
loop_
_entity.id
_entity.type
_entity.pdbx_description
1 polymer ?
#
loop_
_entity_poly.entity_id
_entity_poly.type
_entity_poly.pdbx_seq_one_letter_code
_entity_poly.pdbx_strand_id
1 'polypeptide(L)'
;FDQVPRMREAWCQAKWVGPPMPQMDEQKAVSAATKRIEAGLSTRKDETAKLTGGDFNANHRQLSREQEMRDEAGLVGAPAIDPNAAQDDAIRPNQVDAE
;
A
#
# COMPACT_ATOMS: atom_id res chain seq x y z
N PHE A 1 -2.91 43.32 0.45
CA PHE A 1 -1.51 42.86 0.49
C PHE A 1 -1.26 41.75 1.51
N ASP A 2 -2.29 41.02 1.95
CA ASP A 2 -2.18 40.03 3.04
C ASP A 2 -1.98 38.57 2.53
N GLN A 3 -1.97 38.36 1.22
CA GLN A 3 -1.91 37.03 0.58
C GLN A 3 -0.48 36.57 0.25
N VAL A 4 0.51 37.43 0.43
CA VAL A 4 1.92 37.19 0.04
C VAL A 4 2.60 36.03 0.79
N PRO A 5 2.31 35.76 2.08
CA PRO A 5 2.96 34.66 2.81
C PRO A 5 2.60 33.28 2.24
N ARG A 6 1.32 33.05 1.95
CA ARG A 6 0.81 31.75 1.45
C ARG A 6 1.27 31.46 0.02
N MET A 7 1.36 32.49 -0.82
CA MET A 7 1.90 32.35 -2.16
C MET A 7 3.39 32.00 -2.15
N ARG A 8 4.19 32.64 -1.29
CA ARG A 8 5.62 32.30 -1.17
C ARG A 8 5.82 30.86 -0.70
N GLU A 9 5.01 30.41 0.25
CA GLU A 9 5.06 29.04 0.76
C GLU A 9 4.74 28.01 -0.34
N ALA A 10 3.70 28.26 -1.14
CA ALA A 10 3.34 27.38 -2.26
C ALA A 10 4.46 27.24 -3.32
N TRP A 11 5.25 28.30 -3.54
CA TRP A 11 6.38 28.27 -4.47
C TRP A 11 7.60 27.53 -3.93
N CYS A 12 7.80 27.53 -2.60
CA CYS A 12 8.98 26.92 -1.97
C CYS A 12 8.78 25.45 -1.56
N GLN A 13 7.55 24.93 -1.57
CA GLN A 13 7.25 23.55 -1.14
C GLN A 13 7.44 22.49 -2.24
N ALA A 14 8.10 22.82 -3.36
CA ALA A 14 8.40 21.84 -4.39
C ALA A 14 9.39 20.77 -3.89
N LYS A 15 8.91 19.55 -3.68
CA LYS A 15 9.71 18.39 -3.31
C LYS A 15 10.10 17.62 -4.58
N TRP A 16 11.38 17.62 -4.93
CA TRP A 16 11.87 16.76 -6.00
C TRP A 16 11.95 15.31 -5.50
N VAL A 17 11.12 14.46 -6.07
CA VAL A 17 11.23 13.01 -5.94
C VAL A 17 12.08 12.51 -7.11
N GLY A 18 13.28 12.03 -6.82
CA GLY A 18 14.15 11.43 -7.85
C GLY A 18 13.54 10.15 -8.46
N PRO A 19 14.17 9.59 -9.50
CA PRO A 19 13.75 8.29 -10.02
C PRO A 19 13.73 7.24 -8.90
N PRO A 20 12.77 6.30 -8.92
CA PRO A 20 12.68 5.26 -7.90
C PRO A 20 13.98 4.45 -7.85
N MET A 21 14.45 4.17 -6.64
CA MET A 21 15.68 3.41 -6.44
C MET A 21 15.46 1.96 -6.87
N PRO A 22 16.40 1.32 -7.59
CA PRO A 22 16.28 -0.09 -7.94
C PRO A 22 16.20 -0.93 -6.66
N GLN A 23 15.15 -1.74 -6.54
CA GLN A 23 14.96 -2.64 -5.41
C GLN A 23 15.38 -4.05 -5.76
N MET A 24 16.11 -4.69 -4.86
CA MET A 24 16.56 -6.07 -5.01
C MET A 24 15.43 -7.09 -4.78
N ASP A 25 14.44 -6.72 -3.95
CA ASP A 25 13.29 -7.57 -3.60
C ASP A 25 12.04 -6.68 -3.46
N GLU A 26 11.16 -6.75 -4.46
CA GLU A 26 9.97 -5.91 -4.54
C GLU A 26 8.94 -6.26 -3.45
N GLN A 27 8.77 -7.54 -3.12
CA GLN A 27 7.81 -7.97 -2.10
C GLN A 27 8.20 -7.46 -0.72
N LYS A 28 9.50 -7.54 -0.37
CA LYS A 28 9.99 -6.98 0.90
C LYS A 28 9.90 -5.46 0.92
N ALA A 29 10.16 -4.79 -0.20
CA ALA A 29 10.02 -3.34 -0.29
C ALA A 29 8.58 -2.88 -0.04
N VAL A 30 7.59 -3.57 -0.64
CA VAL A 30 6.17 -3.30 -0.43
C VAL A 30 5.75 -3.59 1.01
N SER A 31 6.13 -4.75 1.58
CA SER A 31 5.84 -5.07 2.99
C SER A 31 6.43 -4.03 3.95
N ALA A 32 7.68 -3.61 3.71
CA ALA A 32 8.33 -2.57 4.49
C ALA A 32 7.66 -1.20 4.33
N ALA A 33 7.12 -0.88 3.16
CA ALA A 33 6.36 0.35 2.93
C ALA A 33 5.02 0.33 3.68
N THR A 34 4.28 -0.79 3.62
CA THR A 34 3.03 -0.97 4.38
C THR A 34 3.27 -0.80 5.88
N LYS A 35 4.29 -1.48 6.43
CA LYS A 35 4.68 -1.36 7.84
C LYS A 35 5.05 0.07 8.24
N ARG A 36 5.73 0.83 7.37
CA ARG A 36 6.07 2.25 7.63
C ARG A 36 4.86 3.16 7.65
N ILE A 37 3.86 2.89 6.80
CA ILE A 37 2.59 3.62 6.77
C ILE A 37 1.76 3.29 8.02
N GLU A 38 1.67 2.02 8.39
CA GLU A 38 0.94 1.55 9.58
C GLU A 38 1.56 2.09 10.87
N ALA A 39 2.90 2.13 10.95
CA ALA A 39 3.63 2.70 12.07
C ALA A 39 3.58 4.25 12.12
N GLY A 40 2.98 4.91 11.12
CA GLY A 40 2.89 6.38 11.04
C GLY A 40 4.21 7.09 10.74
N LEU A 41 5.25 6.37 10.33
CA LEU A 41 6.58 6.92 10.01
C LEU A 41 6.64 7.58 8.63
N SER A 42 5.68 7.26 7.75
CA SER A 42 5.64 7.79 6.38
C SER A 42 4.20 7.94 5.90
N THR A 43 4.01 8.83 4.92
CA THR A 43 2.71 9.01 4.27
C THR A 43 2.58 8.10 3.05
N ARG A 44 1.34 7.73 2.70
CA ARG A 44 1.05 6.99 1.45
C ARG A 44 1.58 7.74 0.22
N LYS A 45 1.50 9.08 0.23
CA LYS A 45 2.05 9.95 -0.82
C LYS A 45 3.56 9.77 -0.98
N ASP A 46 4.30 9.85 0.13
CA ASP A 46 5.75 9.73 0.10
C ASP A 46 6.22 8.33 -0.31
N GLU A 47 5.51 7.28 0.12
CA GLU A 47 5.84 5.90 -0.26
C GLU A 47 5.51 5.59 -1.71
N THR A 48 4.36 6.03 -2.24
CA THR A 48 4.03 5.90 -3.67
C THR A 48 5.06 6.61 -4.54
N ALA A 49 5.49 7.80 -4.12
CA ALA A 49 6.48 8.56 -4.86
C ALA A 49 7.87 7.87 -4.83
N LYS A 50 8.27 7.24 -3.73
CA LYS A 50 9.55 6.49 -3.65
C LYS A 50 9.54 5.17 -4.42
N LEU A 51 8.45 4.42 -4.35
CA LEU A 51 8.34 3.08 -4.94
C LEU A 51 8.07 3.14 -6.45
N THR A 52 7.11 3.95 -6.85
CA THR A 52 6.60 3.98 -8.23
C THR A 52 6.98 5.28 -8.95
N GLY A 53 7.37 6.34 -8.23
CA GLY A 53 7.58 7.66 -8.83
C GLY A 53 6.29 8.41 -9.17
N GLY A 54 5.13 7.87 -8.79
CA GLY A 54 3.81 8.41 -9.15
C GLY A 54 3.17 9.28 -8.07
N ASP A 55 2.04 9.92 -8.42
CA ASP A 55 1.21 10.65 -7.46
C ASP A 55 0.12 9.74 -6.88
N PHE A 56 0.11 9.63 -5.54
CA PHE A 56 -0.91 8.90 -4.81
C PHE A 56 -2.33 9.43 -5.05
N ASN A 57 -2.54 10.74 -5.22
CA ASN A 57 -3.91 11.26 -5.41
C ASN A 57 -4.48 10.87 -6.77
N ALA A 58 -3.64 10.87 -7.81
CA ALA A 58 -4.01 10.39 -9.13
C ALA A 58 -4.39 8.91 -9.08
N ASN A 59 -3.55 8.09 -8.44
CA ASN A 59 -3.81 6.65 -8.26
C ASN A 59 -5.09 6.40 -7.47
N HIS A 60 -5.30 7.09 -6.35
CA HIS A 60 -6.49 6.93 -5.52
C HIS A 60 -7.78 7.28 -6.28
N ARG A 61 -7.77 8.37 -7.07
CA ARG A 61 -8.92 8.75 -7.89
C ARG A 61 -9.23 7.69 -8.95
N GLN A 62 -8.20 7.13 -9.56
CA GLN A 62 -8.34 6.08 -10.56
C GLN A 62 -8.88 4.80 -9.94
N LEU A 63 -8.29 4.36 -8.81
CA LEU A 63 -8.72 3.18 -8.07
C LEU A 63 -10.17 3.26 -7.60
N SER A 64 -10.66 4.45 -7.19
CA SER A 64 -12.07 4.64 -6.82
C SER A 64 -13.00 4.31 -7.99
N ARG A 65 -12.70 4.84 -9.17
CA ARG A 65 -13.49 4.58 -10.38
C ARG A 65 -13.41 3.12 -10.81
N GLU A 66 -12.23 2.52 -10.70
CA GLU A 66 -12.05 1.10 -11.00
C GLU A 66 -12.85 0.22 -10.04
N GLN A 67 -12.89 0.58 -8.76
CA GLN A 67 -13.70 -0.13 -7.78
C GLN A 67 -15.19 0.01 -8.10
N GLU A 68 -15.67 1.22 -8.38
CA GLU A 68 -17.06 1.47 -8.80
C GLU A 68 -17.43 0.63 -10.04
N MET A 69 -16.59 0.62 -11.08
CA MET A 69 -16.81 -0.19 -12.28
C MET A 69 -16.80 -1.69 -11.99
N ARG A 70 -15.95 -2.15 -11.07
CA ARG A 70 -15.92 -3.56 -10.65
C ARG A 70 -17.16 -3.96 -9.87
N ASP A 71 -17.66 -3.06 -9.03
CA ASP A 71 -18.88 -3.27 -8.26
C ASP A 71 -20.10 -3.35 -9.19
N GLU A 72 -20.18 -2.45 -10.18
CA GLU A 72 -21.21 -2.48 -11.24
C GLU A 72 -21.15 -3.75 -12.10
N ALA A 73 -19.94 -4.22 -12.42
CA ALA A 73 -19.73 -5.45 -13.18
C ALA A 73 -19.94 -6.74 -12.34
N GLY A 74 -20.23 -6.63 -11.05
CA GLY A 74 -20.37 -7.78 -10.15
C GLY A 74 -19.06 -8.54 -9.91
N LEU A 75 -17.90 -7.91 -10.13
CA LEU A 75 -16.55 -8.48 -9.97
C LEU A 75 -15.99 -8.27 -8.54
N VAL A 76 -16.90 -8.16 -7.56
CA VAL A 76 -16.57 -7.91 -6.16
C VAL A 76 -16.07 -9.20 -5.52
N GLY A 77 -14.75 -9.28 -5.36
CA GLY A 77 -14.03 -10.09 -4.37
C GLY A 77 -14.34 -11.59 -4.33
N ALA A 78 -13.48 -12.40 -4.96
CA ALA A 78 -13.15 -13.69 -4.37
C ALA A 78 -12.58 -13.45 -2.96
N PRO A 79 -13.00 -14.22 -1.94
CA PRO A 79 -12.53 -14.03 -0.58
C PRO A 79 -11.01 -14.18 -0.50
N ALA A 80 -10.39 -13.38 0.37
CA ALA A 80 -8.98 -13.50 0.69
C ALA A 80 -8.68 -14.95 1.09
N ILE A 81 -7.85 -15.62 0.28
CA ILE A 81 -7.30 -16.93 0.64
C ILE A 81 -6.27 -16.64 1.73
N ASP A 82 -6.63 -16.88 2.98
CA ASP A 82 -5.69 -16.83 4.09
C ASP A 82 -4.57 -17.86 3.81
N PRO A 83 -3.32 -17.43 3.53
CA PRO A 83 -2.25 -18.36 3.18
C PRO A 83 -1.83 -19.25 4.36
N ASN A 84 -2.38 -18.99 5.56
CA ASN A 84 -2.10 -19.73 6.78
C ASN A 84 -3.19 -20.75 7.14
N ALA A 85 -4.37 -20.70 6.51
CA ALA A 85 -5.45 -21.65 6.79
C ALA A 85 -5.09 -23.10 6.43
N ALA A 86 -4.15 -23.29 5.50
CA ALA A 86 -3.65 -24.61 5.10
C ALA A 86 -2.52 -25.16 6.02
N GLN A 87 -1.98 -24.36 6.94
CA GLN A 87 -0.86 -24.78 7.80
C GLN A 87 -1.31 -25.39 9.14
N ASP A 88 -2.51 -25.03 9.62
CA ASP A 88 -3.03 -25.51 10.92
C ASP A 88 -3.42 -27.01 10.91
N ASP A 89 -3.72 -27.59 9.74
CA ASP A 89 -4.04 -29.01 9.62
C ASP A 89 -2.82 -29.93 9.71
N ALA A 90 -1.60 -29.39 9.55
CA ALA A 90 -0.35 -30.15 9.65
C ALA A 90 0.24 -30.20 11.08
N ILE A 91 -0.30 -29.43 12.02
CA ILE A 91 0.19 -29.31 13.41
C ILE A 91 -0.81 -29.92 14.40
N ARG A 92 -1.55 -30.97 14.00
CA ARG A 92 -2.22 -31.82 14.99
C ARG A 92 -1.24 -32.91 15.40
N PRO A 93 -0.61 -32.84 16.59
CA PRO A 93 0.20 -33.95 17.06
C PRO A 93 -0.71 -35.18 17.19
N ASN A 94 -0.28 -36.30 16.59
CA ASN A 94 -0.91 -37.62 16.75
C ASN A 94 -1.34 -37.80 18.22
N GLN A 95 -2.65 -37.79 18.47
CA GLN A 95 -3.19 -38.37 19.69
C GLN A 95 -2.83 -39.85 19.63
N VAL A 96 -1.92 -40.23 20.52
CA VAL A 96 -1.63 -41.62 20.86
C VAL A 96 -2.90 -42.20 21.49
N ASP A 97 -3.64 -42.97 20.71
CA ASP A 97 -4.58 -43.95 21.24
C ASP A 97 -3.80 -45.12 21.86
N ALA A 98 -4.37 -45.65 22.95
CA ALA A 98 -4.10 -46.93 23.61
C ALA A 98 -3.07 -46.95 24.75
N GLU A 99 -3.59 -46.87 25.99
CA GLU A 99 -3.55 -47.95 26.99
C GLU A 99 -4.85 -47.95 27.82
#